data_AF-A0A7W0Q271-F1
#
_entry.id   AF-A0A7W0Q271-F1
#
_cell.length_a   1.000
_cell.length_b   1.000
_cell.length_c   1.000
_cell.angle_alpha   90.00
_cell.angle_beta   90.00
_cell.angle_gamma   90.00
#
_symmetry.space_group_name_H-M   'P 1'
#
loop_
_entity.id
_entity.type
_entity.pdbx_description
1 polymer ?
#
loop_
_entity_poly.entity_id
_entity_poly.type
_entity_poly.pdbx_seq_one_letter_code
_entity_poly.pdbx_strand_id
1 'polypeptide(L)'
;MCDNFVRNPAQLQSTTVAMIPEYLLMKWLSVFVVGVMAVGCTKANPKSCKDGLCTDQSFPFCDVDGTLGGEVQECIAVSCTPTEFEACRADRELRCNATGNDYDITQCELGCDAATDGCRLCDPNQTTCTNGKVATCDADGNVVASKSCPLGCFEDQPRCREIDPSNNLAVYLDMVASPPDLDLSNAIFNTDTGEVRVATQLVSVPNFLAPASGTGAAIRVFIANSITLNSASVQVGGDSRSPPGPGIALVARGNVTITGEVIIQPRVGGAIFGCNPGTGSCADDGNGRAVASGGGGGANASDGGSGGSVISSRAGGIQDVASGTVALVPLRGGCSGGFAGSFGPGTYPNGGGAIQISSGTKIDIDATIDVRGATGEGDRCGTTNASMIGGGGAGGSILIEAPRVAFGINAKLLAPGGVGAQGCVGASTYCGAAGTGATASIAASAGADVPYTSTIDTLMMAGGGGGGLGRLRVNTADAVYTKTNTTIEAAVVTTGMLRSR
;
A
#
# COMPACT_ATOMS: atom_id res chain seq x y z
N MET A 1 -16.00 -48.20 -19.32
CA MET A 1 -17.18 -47.45 -18.83
C MET A 1 -17.06 -46.06 -19.42
N CYS A 2 -17.43 -45.89 -20.70
CA CYS A 2 -18.77 -45.47 -21.19
C CYS A 2 -19.07 -44.04 -20.68
N ASP A 3 -19.27 -42.98 -21.46
CA ASP A 3 -19.39 -42.66 -22.90
C ASP A 3 -19.00 -41.16 -23.02
N ASN A 4 -18.16 -40.69 -23.95
CA ASN A 4 -18.37 -40.34 -25.37
C ASN A 4 -19.46 -39.28 -25.70
N PHE A 5 -19.11 -38.43 -26.69
CA PHE A 5 -19.92 -37.55 -27.57
C PHE A 5 -20.12 -36.06 -27.17
N VAL A 6 -20.05 -35.03 -28.04
CA VAL A 6 -19.91 -34.87 -29.52
C VAL A 6 -19.24 -33.51 -29.86
N ARG A 7 -18.57 -33.45 -31.03
CA ARG A 7 -18.10 -32.26 -31.76
C ARG A 7 -19.21 -31.55 -32.55
N ASN A 8 -18.98 -30.26 -32.85
CA ASN A 8 -19.60 -29.51 -33.96
C ASN A 8 -19.39 -30.26 -35.31
N PRO A 9 -20.34 -30.25 -36.28
CA PRO A 9 -20.22 -29.26 -37.38
C PRO A 9 -21.52 -28.90 -38.17
N ALA A 10 -21.42 -27.77 -38.89
CA ALA A 10 -21.98 -27.43 -40.21
C ALA A 10 -23.48 -27.67 -40.54
N GLN A 11 -24.15 -26.60 -41.00
CA GLN A 11 -25.22 -26.72 -42.01
C GLN A 11 -24.91 -25.87 -43.24
N LEU A 12 -24.90 -26.57 -44.37
CA LEU A 12 -24.92 -26.14 -45.76
C LEU A 12 -26.29 -26.54 -46.36
N GLN A 13 -26.66 -25.89 -47.47
CA GLN A 13 -27.81 -26.13 -48.38
C GLN A 13 -29.12 -25.44 -47.96
N SER A 14 -29.95 -24.87 -48.84
CA SER A 14 -30.25 -25.26 -50.22
C SER A 14 -30.77 -24.09 -51.06
N THR A 15 -30.41 -24.10 -52.34
CA THR A 15 -31.01 -23.38 -53.45
C THR A 15 -32.40 -23.94 -53.80
N THR A 16 -33.40 -23.07 -53.95
CA THR A 16 -34.58 -23.34 -54.78
C THR A 16 -34.94 -22.10 -55.58
N VAL A 17 -34.83 -22.25 -56.90
CA VAL A 17 -35.27 -21.32 -57.94
C VAL A 17 -36.79 -21.46 -58.07
N ALA A 18 -37.53 -20.37 -57.91
CA ALA A 18 -38.93 -20.29 -58.32
C ALA A 18 -39.01 -19.39 -59.56
N MET A 19 -39.32 -20.00 -60.71
CA MET A 19 -39.71 -19.32 -61.94
C MET A 19 -40.98 -18.53 -61.69
N ILE A 20 -40.93 -17.23 -61.98
CA ILE A 20 -42.12 -16.37 -62.07
C ILE A 20 -42.60 -16.43 -63.53
N PRO A 21 -43.90 -16.65 -63.79
CA PRO A 21 -44.42 -16.52 -65.13
C PRO A 21 -44.47 -15.04 -65.51
N GLU A 22 -43.90 -14.75 -66.68
CA GLU A 22 -44.26 -13.62 -67.52
C GLU A 22 -45.80 -13.57 -67.67
N TYR A 23 -46.36 -12.42 -68.08
CA TYR A 23 -47.80 -12.09 -68.14
C TYR A 23 -48.39 -11.46 -66.87
N LEU A 24 -48.02 -10.20 -66.60
CA LEU A 24 -48.98 -9.11 -66.30
C LEU A 24 -48.28 -7.74 -66.24
N LEU A 25 -47.29 -7.57 -67.12
CA LEU A 25 -46.62 -6.30 -67.40
C LEU A 25 -47.45 -5.58 -68.47
N MET A 26 -48.60 -4.95 -68.14
CA MET A 26 -49.19 -3.88 -68.98
C MET A 26 -50.43 -3.11 -68.49
N LYS A 27 -50.92 -3.26 -67.26
CA LYS A 27 -52.12 -2.50 -66.81
C LYS A 27 -52.04 -1.71 -65.51
N TRP A 28 -50.94 -1.79 -64.76
CA TRP A 28 -50.76 -1.02 -63.52
C TRP A 28 -49.74 0.13 -63.63
N LEU A 29 -49.23 0.40 -64.83
CA LEU A 29 -48.35 1.54 -65.10
C LEU A 29 -49.09 2.90 -65.07
N SER A 30 -50.42 2.90 -65.05
CA SER A 30 -51.23 4.13 -65.13
C SER A 30 -51.72 4.67 -63.78
N VAL A 31 -51.54 3.92 -62.68
CA VAL A 31 -51.88 4.39 -61.31
C VAL A 31 -50.61 4.77 -60.51
N PHE A 32 -49.42 4.31 -60.93
CA PHE A 32 -48.15 4.60 -60.25
C PHE A 32 -47.51 5.95 -60.62
N VAL A 33 -48.01 6.67 -61.63
CA VAL A 33 -47.38 7.92 -62.11
C VAL A 33 -47.90 9.19 -61.40
N VAL A 34 -48.93 9.08 -60.54
CA VAL A 34 -49.45 10.22 -59.74
C VAL A 34 -49.26 10.04 -58.22
N GLY A 35 -48.85 8.84 -57.75
CA GLY A 35 -48.61 8.54 -56.32
C GLY A 35 -47.14 8.55 -55.85
N VAL A 36 -46.18 8.86 -56.73
CA VAL A 36 -44.72 8.68 -56.49
C VAL A 36 -43.96 10.01 -56.27
N MET A 37 -44.67 11.12 -56.01
CA MET A 37 -44.03 12.42 -55.69
C MET A 37 -43.94 12.74 -54.18
N ALA A 38 -44.36 11.84 -53.28
CA ALA A 38 -44.44 12.13 -51.84
C ALA A 38 -43.63 11.19 -50.92
N VAL A 39 -42.75 10.35 -51.47
CA VAL A 39 -41.73 9.65 -50.65
C VAL A 39 -40.37 10.23 -51.03
N GLY A 40 -40.22 11.53 -50.82
CA GLY A 40 -38.90 12.14 -50.77
C GLY A 40 -38.17 11.54 -49.58
N CYS A 41 -37.23 10.63 -49.82
CA CYS A 41 -36.26 10.21 -48.83
C CYS A 41 -35.43 11.43 -48.43
N THR A 42 -35.95 12.28 -47.55
CA THR A 42 -35.14 13.25 -46.83
C THR A 42 -34.21 12.41 -45.96
N LYS A 43 -33.01 12.14 -46.48
CA LYS A 43 -31.92 11.59 -45.67
C LYS A 43 -31.82 12.54 -44.48
N ALA A 44 -32.18 12.06 -43.29
CA ALA A 44 -32.17 12.88 -42.08
C ALA A 44 -30.78 13.53 -42.00
N ASN A 45 -30.75 14.86 -41.85
CA ASN A 45 -29.48 15.56 -41.72
C ASN A 45 -28.76 14.92 -40.53
N PRO A 46 -27.59 14.28 -40.73
CA PRO A 46 -26.89 13.57 -39.65
C PRO A 46 -26.47 14.50 -38.51
N LYS A 47 -26.48 15.81 -38.76
CA LYS A 47 -26.26 16.84 -37.75
C LYS A 47 -27.53 17.35 -37.08
N SER A 48 -28.73 16.94 -37.49
CA SER A 48 -29.93 17.42 -36.79
C SER A 48 -30.21 16.54 -35.59
N CYS A 49 -30.31 17.13 -34.41
CA CYS A 49 -30.76 16.46 -33.19
C CYS A 49 -32.15 16.94 -32.76
N LYS A 50 -33.06 17.11 -33.74
CA LYS A 50 -34.45 17.48 -33.47
C LYS A 50 -35.19 16.47 -32.58
N ASP A 51 -34.74 15.22 -32.59
CA ASP A 51 -35.21 14.12 -31.74
C ASP A 51 -34.44 14.04 -30.41
N GLY A 52 -33.49 14.95 -30.16
CA GLY A 52 -32.64 15.00 -28.99
C GLY A 52 -31.47 14.02 -29.01
N LEU A 53 -31.19 13.35 -30.14
CA LEU A 53 -30.13 12.36 -30.25
C LEU A 53 -29.13 12.74 -31.34
N CYS A 54 -27.84 12.55 -31.03
CA CYS A 54 -26.75 12.67 -32.00
C CYS A 54 -26.15 11.29 -32.26
N THR A 55 -26.39 10.76 -33.47
CA THR A 55 -25.91 9.42 -33.84
C THR A 55 -24.53 9.41 -34.48
N ASP A 56 -24.03 10.57 -34.92
CA ASP A 56 -22.69 10.70 -35.51
C ASP A 56 -21.66 10.86 -34.40
N GLN A 57 -20.71 9.92 -34.32
CA GLN A 57 -19.65 9.94 -33.33
C GLN A 57 -18.72 11.16 -33.46
N SER A 58 -18.70 11.82 -34.63
CA SER A 58 -17.93 13.05 -34.85
C SER A 58 -18.61 14.29 -34.28
N PHE A 59 -19.91 14.20 -33.97
CA PHE A 59 -20.75 15.27 -33.44
C PHE A 59 -21.59 14.73 -32.28
N PRO A 60 -20.99 14.32 -31.15
CA PRO A 60 -21.68 13.52 -30.15
C PRO A 60 -22.72 14.31 -29.34
N PHE A 61 -22.67 15.65 -29.37
CA PHE A 61 -23.48 16.48 -28.48
C PHE A 61 -24.53 17.31 -29.22
N CYS A 62 -25.75 17.36 -28.70
CA CYS A 62 -26.85 18.15 -29.26
C CYS A 62 -26.88 19.59 -28.71
N ASP A 63 -26.63 20.58 -29.55
CA ASP A 63 -26.78 21.99 -29.23
C ASP A 63 -28.25 22.43 -29.34
N VAL A 64 -29.04 22.12 -28.30
CA VAL A 64 -30.49 22.33 -28.30
C VAL A 64 -30.88 23.81 -28.49
N ASP A 65 -30.08 24.74 -28.00
CA ASP A 65 -30.39 26.18 -27.95
C ASP A 65 -29.42 27.06 -28.76
N GLY A 66 -28.40 26.48 -29.39
CA GLY A 66 -27.42 27.19 -30.22
C GLY A 66 -26.35 27.93 -29.41
N THR A 67 -26.23 27.67 -28.11
CA THR A 67 -25.30 28.41 -27.22
C THR A 67 -23.87 27.89 -27.26
N LEU A 68 -23.63 26.68 -27.77
CA LEU A 68 -22.33 26.00 -27.76
C LEU A 68 -21.63 26.03 -29.13
N GLY A 69 -22.05 26.95 -30.01
CA GLY A 69 -21.42 27.22 -31.30
C GLY A 69 -22.05 26.52 -32.50
N GLY A 70 -23.12 25.75 -32.33
CA GLY A 70 -23.92 25.18 -33.43
C GLY A 70 -25.15 26.04 -33.77
N GLU A 71 -25.86 25.70 -34.86
CA GLU A 71 -27.23 26.17 -35.00
C GLU A 71 -28.15 25.44 -34.00
N VAL A 72 -29.29 26.06 -33.67
CA VAL A 72 -30.30 25.48 -32.77
C VAL A 72 -30.70 24.08 -33.27
N GLN A 73 -30.61 23.07 -32.39
CA GLN A 73 -30.86 21.65 -32.67
C GLN A 73 -29.89 21.01 -33.67
N GLU A 74 -28.64 21.48 -33.68
CA GLU A 74 -27.53 20.88 -34.41
C GLU A 74 -26.61 20.06 -33.48
N CYS A 75 -26.17 18.90 -33.94
CA CYS A 75 -25.11 18.12 -33.33
C CYS A 75 -23.77 18.79 -33.60
N ILE A 76 -23.02 19.06 -32.53
CA ILE A 76 -21.73 19.75 -32.58
C ILE A 76 -20.58 18.79 -32.24
N ALA A 77 -19.42 19.06 -32.84
CA ALA A 77 -18.18 18.42 -32.46
C ALA A 77 -17.67 19.13 -31.21
N VAL A 78 -17.41 18.37 -30.15
CA VAL A 78 -16.93 18.91 -28.89
C VAL A 78 -15.43 18.68 -28.80
N SER A 79 -14.70 19.74 -28.42
CA SER A 79 -13.27 19.68 -28.11
C SER A 79 -13.01 20.66 -26.97
N CYS A 80 -13.05 20.16 -25.74
CA CYS A 80 -12.94 20.95 -24.52
C CYS A 80 -11.87 20.36 -23.59
N THR A 81 -11.41 21.12 -22.58
CA THR A 81 -10.47 20.59 -21.59
C THR A 81 -11.19 19.56 -20.73
N PRO A 82 -10.66 18.33 -20.55
CA PRO A 82 -11.33 17.32 -19.74
C PRO A 82 -11.75 17.85 -18.37
N THR A 83 -13.01 17.58 -17.98
CA THR A 83 -13.63 18.03 -16.71
C THR A 83 -13.86 19.54 -16.55
N GLU A 84 -13.60 20.35 -17.57
CA GLU A 84 -13.87 21.80 -17.54
C GLU A 84 -15.37 22.09 -17.60
N PHE A 85 -15.82 23.06 -16.81
CA PHE A 85 -17.20 23.55 -16.86
C PHE A 85 -17.38 24.38 -18.14
N GLU A 86 -18.44 24.09 -18.89
CA GLU A 86 -18.74 24.80 -20.14
C GLU A 86 -19.83 25.85 -19.93
N ALA A 87 -21.00 25.40 -19.48
CA ALA A 87 -22.17 26.26 -19.38
C ALA A 87 -23.23 25.68 -18.43
N CYS A 88 -24.15 26.54 -18.02
CA CYS A 88 -25.41 26.15 -17.41
C CYS A 88 -26.54 26.20 -18.44
N ARG A 89 -27.28 25.10 -18.59
CA ARG A 89 -28.55 25.07 -19.33
C ARG A 89 -29.69 24.84 -18.36
N ALA A 90 -30.40 25.92 -18.05
CA ALA A 90 -31.41 25.94 -17.00
C ALA A 90 -30.83 25.45 -15.67
N ASP A 91 -31.34 24.34 -15.15
CA ASP A 91 -30.91 23.69 -13.91
C ASP A 91 -29.92 22.55 -14.16
N ARG A 92 -29.25 22.53 -15.32
CA ARG A 92 -28.25 21.50 -15.66
C ARG A 92 -26.89 22.11 -15.92
N GLU A 93 -25.88 21.48 -15.34
CA GLU A 93 -24.47 21.74 -15.58
C GLU A 93 -24.01 20.95 -16.80
N LEU A 94 -23.33 21.62 -17.73
CA LEU A 94 -22.55 20.97 -18.78
C LEU A 94 -21.07 21.04 -18.43
N ARG A 95 -20.46 19.87 -18.29
CA ARG A 95 -19.04 19.72 -18.03
C ARG A 95 -18.41 18.84 -19.08
N CYS A 96 -17.25 19.22 -19.58
CA CYS A 96 -16.49 18.41 -20.52
C CYS A 96 -16.19 17.04 -19.92
N ASN A 97 -16.45 15.97 -20.67
CA ASN A 97 -16.18 14.62 -20.19
C ASN A 97 -14.66 14.36 -20.00
N ALA A 98 -14.31 13.24 -19.38
CA ALA A 98 -12.90 12.91 -19.09
C ALA A 98 -12.02 12.73 -20.35
N THR A 99 -12.62 12.51 -21.52
CA THR A 99 -11.92 12.33 -22.79
C THR A 99 -11.79 13.61 -23.60
N GLY A 100 -12.43 14.72 -23.20
CA GLY A 100 -12.33 16.01 -23.86
C GLY A 100 -13.16 16.15 -25.14
N ASN A 101 -14.10 15.23 -25.40
CA ASN A 101 -14.77 15.09 -26.69
C ASN A 101 -16.30 15.02 -26.62
N ASP A 102 -16.89 15.23 -25.45
CA ASP A 102 -18.34 15.31 -25.23
C ASP A 102 -18.61 16.10 -23.94
N TYR A 103 -19.88 16.40 -23.65
CA TYR A 103 -20.30 17.00 -22.38
C TYR A 103 -21.12 16.02 -21.53
N ASP A 104 -20.72 15.87 -20.27
CA ASP A 104 -21.53 15.27 -19.22
C ASP A 104 -22.58 16.30 -18.76
N ILE A 105 -23.87 15.94 -18.84
CA ILE A 105 -24.98 16.77 -18.37
C ILE A 105 -25.37 16.32 -16.97
N THR A 106 -25.20 17.19 -15.98
CA THR A 106 -25.57 16.92 -14.58
C THR A 106 -26.75 17.77 -14.17
N GLN A 107 -27.83 17.15 -13.68
CA GLN A 107 -28.98 17.86 -13.14
C GLN A 107 -28.64 18.43 -11.75
N CYS A 108 -28.78 19.74 -11.60
CA CYS A 108 -28.51 20.47 -10.37
C CYS A 108 -29.81 20.65 -9.56
N GLU A 109 -29.88 20.06 -8.37
CA GLU A 109 -31.07 20.15 -7.51
C GLU A 109 -31.37 21.59 -7.05
N LEU A 110 -30.33 22.40 -6.86
CA LEU A 110 -30.42 23.80 -6.45
C LEU A 110 -30.28 24.79 -7.63
N GLY A 111 -30.32 24.27 -8.86
CA GLY A 111 -30.06 25.04 -10.08
C GLY A 111 -28.57 25.15 -10.43
N CYS A 112 -28.30 25.54 -11.68
CA CYS A 112 -26.94 25.75 -12.18
C CYS A 112 -26.62 27.24 -12.21
N ASP A 113 -25.42 27.62 -11.77
CA ASP A 113 -24.93 28.98 -11.78
C ASP A 113 -23.54 29.06 -12.41
N ALA A 114 -23.47 29.73 -13.57
CA ALA A 114 -22.23 29.93 -14.31
C ALA A 114 -21.21 30.77 -13.54
N ALA A 115 -21.62 31.58 -12.56
CA ALA A 115 -20.69 32.31 -11.69
C ALA A 115 -19.94 31.41 -10.70
N THR A 116 -20.45 30.19 -10.46
CA THR A 116 -19.85 29.21 -9.54
C THR A 116 -19.28 27.98 -10.26
N ASP A 117 -19.12 28.07 -11.58
CA ASP A 117 -18.64 26.99 -12.45
C ASP A 117 -19.45 25.68 -12.34
N GLY A 118 -20.79 25.75 -12.18
CA GLY A 118 -21.66 24.58 -12.23
C GLY A 118 -22.88 24.62 -11.31
N CYS A 119 -23.28 23.45 -10.79
CA CYS A 119 -24.40 23.32 -9.87
C CYS A 119 -24.20 24.13 -8.57
N ARG A 120 -25.24 24.87 -8.14
CA ARG A 120 -25.25 25.54 -6.83
C ARG A 120 -25.12 24.49 -5.73
N LEU A 121 -24.18 24.70 -4.80
CA LEU A 121 -23.83 23.73 -3.77
C LEU A 121 -24.61 23.92 -2.46
N CYS A 122 -25.04 25.15 -2.16
CA CYS A 122 -25.70 25.53 -0.92
C CYS A 122 -26.75 26.63 -1.13
N ASP A 123 -27.72 26.70 -0.21
CA ASP A 123 -28.62 27.83 -0.06
C ASP A 123 -27.89 29.05 0.55
N PRO A 124 -28.44 30.27 0.42
CA PRO A 124 -27.89 31.46 1.05
C PRO A 124 -27.59 31.32 2.55
N ASN A 125 -26.40 31.78 2.97
CA ASN A 125 -25.86 31.71 4.32
C ASN A 125 -25.70 30.29 4.89
N GLN A 126 -25.67 29.26 4.04
CA GLN A 126 -25.45 27.88 4.48
C GLN A 126 -24.04 27.40 4.18
N THR A 127 -23.55 26.49 5.03
CA THR A 127 -22.47 25.57 4.65
C THR A 127 -23.09 24.20 4.45
N THR A 128 -22.83 23.55 3.32
CA THR A 128 -23.36 22.21 3.00
C THR A 128 -22.22 21.29 2.54
N CYS A 129 -22.46 19.99 2.66
CA CYS A 129 -21.63 18.96 2.05
C CYS A 129 -22.42 18.37 0.87
N THR A 130 -21.93 18.59 -0.35
CA THR A 130 -22.57 18.07 -1.57
C THR A 130 -21.49 17.59 -2.52
N ASN A 131 -21.66 16.41 -3.13
CA ASN A 131 -20.71 15.84 -4.10
C ASN A 131 -19.26 15.75 -3.59
N GLY A 132 -19.09 15.42 -2.31
CA GLY A 132 -17.76 15.31 -1.69
C GLY A 132 -17.02 16.64 -1.54
N LYS A 133 -17.72 17.77 -1.63
CA LYS A 133 -17.20 19.11 -1.36
C LYS A 133 -17.97 19.73 -0.21
N VAL A 134 -17.26 20.45 0.66
CA VAL A 134 -17.89 21.37 1.60
C VAL A 134 -17.88 22.75 0.96
N ALA A 135 -19.05 23.36 0.83
CA ALA A 135 -19.21 24.70 0.29
C ALA A 135 -19.92 25.59 1.30
N THR A 136 -19.46 26.83 1.42
CA THR A 136 -20.13 27.90 2.18
C THR A 136 -20.64 28.94 1.20
N CYS A 137 -21.92 29.27 1.30
CA CYS A 137 -22.58 30.28 0.50
C CYS A 137 -22.80 31.57 1.29
N ASP A 138 -22.68 32.72 0.63
CA ASP A 138 -23.04 34.02 1.19
C ASP A 138 -24.57 34.24 1.22
N ALA A 139 -25.01 35.45 1.58
CA ALA A 139 -26.42 35.81 1.70
C ALA A 139 -27.20 35.84 0.38
N ASP A 140 -26.50 35.82 -0.77
CA ASP A 140 -27.12 35.73 -2.09
C ASP A 140 -27.11 34.28 -2.62
N GLY A 141 -26.46 33.36 -1.88
CA GLY A 141 -26.32 31.95 -2.25
C GLY A 141 -25.19 31.73 -3.26
N ASN A 142 -24.21 32.63 -3.31
CA ASN A 142 -22.99 32.42 -4.09
C ASN A 142 -21.98 31.67 -3.22
N VAL A 143 -21.28 30.70 -3.81
CA VAL A 143 -20.24 29.94 -3.11
C VAL A 143 -19.04 30.83 -2.82
N VAL A 144 -18.86 31.26 -1.58
CA VAL A 144 -17.71 32.08 -1.14
C VAL A 144 -16.53 31.26 -0.66
N ALA A 145 -16.76 29.99 -0.33
CA ALA A 145 -15.69 29.04 -0.04
C ALA A 145 -16.12 27.65 -0.52
N SER A 146 -15.20 26.92 -1.15
CA SER A 146 -15.40 25.52 -1.51
C SER A 146 -14.13 24.72 -1.23
N LYS A 147 -14.28 23.55 -0.63
CA LYS A 147 -13.18 22.64 -0.33
C LYS A 147 -13.55 21.22 -0.74
N SER A 148 -12.73 20.63 -1.61
CA SER A 148 -12.84 19.22 -1.94
C SER A 148 -12.44 18.35 -0.75
N CYS A 149 -13.22 17.31 -0.48
CA CYS A 149 -13.02 16.38 0.61
C CYS A 149 -12.72 14.98 0.02
N PRO A 150 -11.44 14.57 -0.08
CA PRO A 150 -11.05 13.30 -0.69
C PRO A 150 -11.68 12.05 -0.06
N LEU A 151 -12.13 12.15 1.19
CA LEU A 151 -12.78 11.08 1.95
C LEU A 151 -14.30 11.27 2.05
N GLY A 152 -14.86 12.21 1.29
CA GLY A 152 -16.22 12.69 1.46
C GLY A 152 -16.34 13.69 2.62
N CYS A 153 -17.55 14.16 2.86
CA CYS A 153 -17.88 15.07 3.96
C CYS A 153 -19.10 14.57 4.72
N PHE A 154 -19.39 15.20 5.86
CA PHE A 154 -20.59 14.92 6.65
C PHE A 154 -21.72 15.84 6.20
N GLU A 155 -22.88 15.26 5.88
CA GLU A 155 -24.08 16.02 5.46
C GLU A 155 -24.75 16.74 6.65
N ASP A 156 -24.71 16.14 7.83
CA ASP A 156 -25.28 16.67 9.07
C ASP A 156 -24.39 17.73 9.75
N GLN A 157 -23.09 17.70 9.47
CA GLN A 157 -22.10 18.66 9.95
C GLN A 157 -21.15 18.99 8.81
N PRO A 158 -21.38 20.06 8.04
CA PRO A 158 -20.72 20.30 6.76
C PRO A 158 -19.21 20.55 6.91
N ARG A 159 -18.45 19.47 7.03
CA ARG A 159 -17.00 19.41 7.21
C ARG A 159 -16.47 18.18 6.47
N CYS A 160 -15.24 18.28 5.96
CA CYS A 160 -14.59 17.14 5.34
C CYS A 160 -14.39 16.03 6.38
N ARG A 161 -14.60 14.79 5.96
CA ARG A 161 -14.15 13.63 6.72
C ARG A 161 -12.63 13.67 6.80
N GLU A 162 -12.12 13.34 7.97
CA GLU A 162 -10.68 13.20 8.18
C GLU A 162 -10.31 11.74 8.17
N ILE A 163 -9.06 11.44 7.84
CA ILE A 163 -8.51 10.11 8.05
C ILE A 163 -8.62 9.75 9.54
N ASP A 164 -8.98 8.50 9.82
CA ASP A 164 -8.84 7.88 11.15
C ASP A 164 -7.70 6.86 11.05
N PRO A 165 -6.43 7.29 11.24
CA PRO A 165 -5.30 6.39 11.06
C PRO A 165 -5.42 5.19 12.00
N SER A 166 -5.01 4.02 11.50
CA SER A 166 -4.92 2.81 12.31
C SER A 166 -4.05 3.03 13.55
N ASN A 167 -4.14 2.10 14.51
CA ASN A 167 -3.41 2.19 15.78
C ASN A 167 -3.83 3.38 16.67
N ASN A 168 -5.07 3.84 16.50
CA ASN A 168 -5.68 4.92 17.28
C ASN A 168 -4.89 6.24 17.22
N LEU A 169 -4.21 6.53 16.09
CA LEU A 169 -3.34 7.71 16.01
C LEU A 169 -4.10 9.01 15.70
N ALA A 170 -5.40 8.92 15.38
CA ALA A 170 -6.24 10.07 15.08
C ALA A 170 -6.26 11.13 16.19
N VAL A 171 -6.21 10.71 17.47
CA VAL A 171 -6.18 11.64 18.61
C VAL A 171 -4.97 12.58 18.56
N TYR A 172 -3.82 12.14 18.04
CA TYR A 172 -2.61 12.97 17.98
C TYR A 172 -2.67 14.03 16.87
N LEU A 173 -3.48 13.81 15.83
CA LEU A 173 -3.76 14.84 14.81
C LEU A 173 -4.55 16.02 15.39
N ASP A 174 -5.44 15.75 16.34
CA ASP A 174 -6.26 16.77 17.00
C ASP A 174 -5.47 17.59 18.02
N MET A 175 -4.46 16.98 18.64
CA MET A 175 -3.62 17.63 19.66
C MET A 175 -2.71 18.72 19.09
N VAL A 176 -2.46 18.73 17.78
CA VAL A 176 -1.54 19.69 17.13
C VAL A 176 -2.33 20.61 16.20
N ALA A 177 -2.79 21.75 16.70
CA ALA A 177 -3.62 22.68 15.93
C ALA A 177 -2.98 23.15 14.61
N SER A 178 -1.67 23.45 14.64
CA SER A 178 -0.91 23.97 13.49
C SER A 178 0.40 23.19 13.33
N PRO A 179 0.38 21.98 12.74
CA PRO A 179 1.58 21.20 12.57
C PRO A 179 2.48 21.82 11.49
N PRO A 180 3.82 21.70 11.60
CA PRO A 180 4.74 22.27 10.61
C PRO A 180 4.76 21.43 9.32
N ASP A 181 5.13 22.06 8.20
CA ASP A 181 5.59 21.32 7.02
C ASP A 181 7.02 20.81 7.27
N LEU A 182 7.27 19.55 6.94
CA LEU A 182 8.58 18.92 7.09
C LEU A 182 9.18 18.71 5.70
N ASP A 183 10.30 19.37 5.42
CA ASP A 183 11.14 19.08 4.27
C ASP A 183 12.51 18.65 4.79
N LEU A 184 12.73 17.34 4.80
CA LEU A 184 13.86 16.73 5.49
C LEU A 184 14.68 15.89 4.50
N SER A 185 15.98 16.16 4.47
CA SER A 185 16.95 15.37 3.69
C SER A 185 17.97 14.72 4.62
N ASN A 186 18.20 13.41 4.47
CA ASN A 186 19.10 12.63 5.33
C ASN A 186 18.76 12.76 6.83
N ALA A 187 17.47 12.67 7.15
CA ALA A 187 17.00 12.83 8.52
C ALA A 187 17.36 11.61 9.38
N ILE A 188 17.63 11.84 10.67
CA ILE A 188 17.76 10.78 11.68
C ILE A 188 16.65 10.96 12.69
N PHE A 189 15.78 9.97 12.81
CA PHE A 189 14.73 9.91 13.82
C PHE A 189 15.17 9.00 14.97
N ASN A 190 15.14 9.50 16.20
CA ASN A 190 15.30 8.68 17.39
C ASN A 190 13.93 8.41 18.02
N THR A 191 13.49 7.16 18.01
CA THR A 191 12.15 6.77 18.49
C THR A 191 12.05 6.72 20.02
N ASP A 192 13.16 6.60 20.74
CA ASP A 192 13.15 6.64 22.21
C ASP A 192 12.98 8.06 22.73
N THR A 193 13.68 9.03 22.14
CA THR A 193 13.65 10.43 22.59
C THR A 193 12.65 11.29 21.84
N GLY A 194 12.26 10.90 20.62
CA GLY A 194 11.48 11.73 19.72
C GLY A 194 12.30 12.83 19.02
N GLU A 195 13.63 12.79 19.12
CA GLU A 195 14.49 13.74 18.41
C GLU A 195 14.51 13.47 16.90
N VAL A 196 14.46 14.55 16.12
CA VAL A 196 14.70 14.53 14.67
C VAL A 196 15.93 15.39 14.37
N ARG A 197 16.92 14.82 13.70
CA ARG A 197 18.15 15.53 13.31
C ARG A 197 18.31 15.55 11.80
N VAL A 198 18.74 16.69 11.27
CA VAL A 198 19.21 16.83 9.89
C VAL A 198 20.66 17.29 9.97
N ALA A 199 21.58 16.41 9.55
CA ALA A 199 23.00 16.54 9.89
C ALA A 199 23.20 16.70 11.41
N THR A 200 23.71 17.84 11.86
CA THR A 200 23.91 18.15 13.29
C THR A 200 22.79 18.99 13.91
N GLN A 201 21.86 19.48 13.09
CA GLN A 201 20.78 20.36 13.55
C GLN A 201 19.60 19.55 14.08
N LEU A 202 19.14 19.92 15.28
CA LEU A 202 17.88 19.41 15.83
C LEU A 202 16.71 20.13 15.16
N VAL A 203 15.78 19.36 14.62
CA VAL A 203 14.52 19.85 14.04
C VAL A 203 13.41 19.61 15.06
N SER A 204 12.69 20.67 15.44
CA SER A 204 11.55 20.56 16.35
C SER A 204 10.34 20.02 15.59
N VAL A 205 9.93 18.80 15.91
CA VAL A 205 8.74 18.16 15.34
C VAL A 205 7.82 17.74 16.48
N PRO A 206 6.54 18.16 16.48
CA PRO A 206 5.56 17.67 17.45
C PRO A 206 5.53 16.13 17.43
N ASN A 207 5.81 15.53 18.57
CA ASN A 207 5.83 14.08 18.69
C ASN A 207 5.24 13.59 20.01
N PHE A 208 4.69 12.37 19.95
CA PHE A 208 4.01 11.73 21.07
C PHE A 208 4.43 10.26 21.16
N LEU A 209 4.32 9.68 22.36
CA LEU A 209 4.48 8.25 22.56
C LEU A 209 3.10 7.62 22.75
N ALA A 210 2.61 6.93 21.74
CA ALA A 210 1.42 6.11 21.84
C ALA A 210 1.74 4.80 22.56
N PRO A 211 0.98 4.41 23.59
CA PRO A 211 1.22 3.16 24.31
C PRO A 211 1.00 1.95 23.38
N ALA A 212 1.71 0.86 23.66
CA ALA A 212 1.47 -0.40 22.97
C ALA A 212 0.02 -0.85 23.15
N SER A 213 -0.59 -1.36 22.09
CA SER A 213 -1.89 -2.03 22.14
C SER A 213 -1.71 -3.53 21.89
N GLY A 214 -2.31 -4.38 22.73
CA GLY A 214 -2.19 -5.83 22.62
C GLY A 214 -0.73 -6.32 22.59
N THR A 215 -0.37 -7.07 21.54
CA THR A 215 0.99 -7.59 21.31
C THR A 215 1.88 -6.68 20.47
N GLY A 216 1.43 -5.46 20.15
CA GLY A 216 2.21 -4.51 19.35
C GLY A 216 3.28 -3.77 20.15
N ALA A 217 4.04 -2.93 19.46
CA ALA A 217 4.98 -2.02 20.10
C ALA A 217 4.30 -0.69 20.47
N ALA A 218 4.90 0.05 21.40
CA ALA A 218 4.60 1.47 21.52
C ALA A 218 4.98 2.18 20.22
N ILE A 219 4.40 3.35 19.93
CA ILE A 219 4.63 4.06 18.67
C ILE A 219 5.05 5.50 18.97
N ARG A 220 6.21 5.91 18.46
CA ARG A 220 6.62 7.32 18.41
C ARG A 220 5.94 7.97 17.20
N VAL A 221 4.99 8.84 17.46
CA VAL A 221 4.17 9.50 16.46
C VAL A 221 4.73 10.89 16.18
N PHE A 222 5.07 11.20 14.94
CA PHE A 222 5.46 12.53 14.49
C PHE A 222 4.34 13.14 13.66
N ILE A 223 3.90 14.35 14.04
CA ILE A 223 2.77 15.04 13.41
C ILE A 223 3.27 16.20 12.54
N ALA A 224 2.82 16.23 11.30
CA ALA A 224 3.17 17.26 10.31
C ALA A 224 1.92 17.75 9.55
N ASN A 225 2.03 18.92 8.92
CA ASN A 225 1.05 19.35 7.93
C ASN A 225 1.31 18.62 6.62
N SER A 226 2.52 18.70 6.08
CA SER A 226 2.99 17.87 4.95
C SER A 226 4.40 17.33 5.23
N ILE A 227 4.78 16.26 4.54
CA ILE A 227 6.10 15.63 4.69
C ILE A 227 6.73 15.43 3.32
N THR A 228 7.92 15.98 3.11
CA THR A 228 8.84 15.63 2.03
C THR A 228 10.07 15.03 2.68
N LEU A 229 10.35 13.76 2.39
CA LEU A 229 11.46 13.02 2.98
C LEU A 229 12.40 12.53 1.87
N ASN A 230 13.59 13.12 1.79
CA ASN A 230 14.65 12.68 0.88
C ASN A 230 15.72 11.93 1.69
N SER A 231 15.48 10.64 1.86
CA SER A 231 16.25 9.73 2.71
C SER A 231 16.17 10.00 4.21
N ALA A 232 16.09 8.91 4.99
CA ALA A 232 16.08 8.95 6.44
C ALA A 232 16.59 7.65 7.07
N SER A 233 17.10 7.76 8.29
CA SER A 233 17.39 6.63 9.17
C SER A 233 16.55 6.76 10.43
N VAL A 234 15.85 5.69 10.79
CA VAL A 234 15.09 5.61 12.03
C VAL A 234 15.79 4.63 12.96
N GLN A 235 16.10 5.10 14.16
CA GLN A 235 16.87 4.35 15.13
C GLN A 235 16.24 4.41 16.53
N VAL A 236 16.72 3.52 17.38
CA VAL A 236 16.52 3.53 18.82
C VAL A 236 17.84 3.87 19.50
N GLY A 237 17.77 4.48 20.68
CA GLY A 237 18.93 4.68 21.54
C GLY A 237 19.39 3.38 22.20
N GLY A 238 20.49 3.50 22.94
CA GLY A 238 21.11 2.38 23.65
C GLY A 238 21.94 1.46 22.75
N ASP A 239 22.51 0.42 23.35
CA ASP A 239 23.26 -0.61 22.64
C ASP A 239 22.32 -1.71 22.09
N SER A 240 22.89 -2.71 21.42
CA SER A 240 22.14 -3.85 20.87
C SER A 240 21.46 -4.73 21.93
N ARG A 241 21.74 -4.50 23.22
CA ARG A 241 21.19 -5.27 24.35
C ARG A 241 19.99 -4.58 25.00
N SER A 242 19.80 -3.30 24.72
CA SER A 242 18.62 -2.58 25.18
C SER A 242 17.35 -3.19 24.55
N PRO A 243 16.23 -3.21 25.29
CA PRO A 243 14.95 -3.66 24.74
C PRO A 243 14.60 -2.94 23.42
N PRO A 244 13.81 -3.57 22.54
CA PRO A 244 13.22 -2.89 21.39
C PRO A 244 12.53 -1.59 21.82
N GLY A 245 12.75 -0.52 21.06
CA GLY A 245 12.09 0.75 21.31
C GLY A 245 10.79 0.88 20.53
N PRO A 246 10.15 2.05 20.57
CA PRO A 246 8.89 2.28 19.87
C PRO A 246 9.02 2.12 18.36
N GLY A 247 7.96 1.68 17.69
CA GLY A 247 7.81 1.85 16.24
C GLY A 247 7.70 3.33 15.89
N ILE A 248 7.76 3.66 14.59
CA ILE A 248 7.60 5.03 14.13
C ILE A 248 6.26 5.21 13.39
N ALA A 249 5.58 6.32 13.63
CA ALA A 249 4.49 6.77 12.80
C ALA A 249 4.75 8.19 12.28
N LEU A 250 4.61 8.38 10.97
CA LEU A 250 4.62 9.68 10.31
C LEU A 250 3.18 10.01 9.91
N VAL A 251 2.57 10.98 10.56
CA VAL A 251 1.16 11.32 10.36
C VAL A 251 1.04 12.76 9.86
N ALA A 252 0.53 12.92 8.63
CA ALA A 252 0.39 14.20 7.97
C ALA A 252 -1.08 14.53 7.66
N ARG A 253 -1.46 15.80 7.79
CA ARG A 253 -2.80 16.27 7.34
C ARG A 253 -2.90 16.35 5.81
N GLY A 254 -1.83 16.83 5.19
CA GLY A 254 -1.63 16.96 3.76
C GLY A 254 -0.73 15.86 3.22
N ASN A 255 -0.01 16.18 2.14
CA ASN A 255 0.70 15.20 1.34
C ASN A 255 1.93 14.64 2.05
N VAL A 256 2.26 13.39 1.73
CA VAL A 256 3.56 12.78 2.05
C VAL A 256 4.25 12.37 0.76
N THR A 257 5.48 12.84 0.56
CA THR A 257 6.35 12.48 -0.56
C THR A 257 7.63 11.87 0.00
N ILE A 258 8.00 10.68 -0.46
CA ILE A 258 9.25 10.01 -0.03
C ILE A 258 10.09 9.68 -1.25
N THR A 259 11.33 10.15 -1.23
CA THR A 259 12.37 9.86 -2.22
C THR A 259 13.64 9.36 -1.53
N GLY A 260 14.52 8.71 -2.29
CA GLY A 260 15.79 8.18 -1.75
C GLY A 260 15.62 6.88 -0.95
N GLU A 261 16.18 6.82 0.26
CA GLU A 261 16.18 5.62 1.11
C GLU A 261 15.76 5.90 2.56
N VAL A 262 14.73 5.21 3.04
CA VAL A 262 14.27 5.23 4.42
C VAL A 262 14.60 3.90 5.08
N ILE A 263 15.60 3.90 5.97
CA ILE A 263 16.03 2.70 6.71
C ILE A 263 15.43 2.74 8.11
N ILE A 264 14.65 1.72 8.45
CA ILE A 264 14.15 1.50 9.80
C ILE A 264 15.03 0.43 10.44
N GLN A 265 15.87 0.84 11.38
CA GLN A 265 16.80 -0.09 12.01
C GLN A 265 16.07 -1.23 12.72
N PRO A 266 16.68 -2.43 12.78
CA PRO A 266 16.23 -3.48 13.69
C PRO A 266 16.06 -2.91 15.09
N ARG A 267 15.06 -3.42 15.85
CA ARG A 267 14.59 -2.93 17.17
C ARG A 267 13.56 -1.80 17.16
N VAL A 268 13.46 -0.98 16.11
CA VAL A 268 12.44 0.09 16.06
C VAL A 268 11.05 -0.53 15.96
N GLY A 269 10.31 -0.63 17.06
CA GLY A 269 9.03 -1.32 17.10
C GLY A 269 9.13 -2.84 17.01
N GLY A 270 10.31 -3.41 17.28
CA GLY A 270 10.54 -4.85 17.27
C GLY A 270 9.60 -5.59 18.24
N ALA A 271 9.15 -6.78 17.84
CA ALA A 271 8.22 -7.55 18.64
C ALA A 271 8.89 -8.23 19.84
N ILE A 272 8.24 -8.16 21.01
CA ILE A 272 8.66 -8.88 22.21
C ILE A 272 7.61 -9.95 22.57
N PHE A 273 6.33 -9.56 22.61
CA PHE A 273 5.25 -10.46 22.99
C PHE A 273 4.89 -11.43 21.86
N GLY A 274 4.77 -12.71 22.19
CA GLY A 274 4.39 -13.75 21.25
C GLY A 274 5.50 -14.15 20.27
N CYS A 275 6.76 -13.82 20.59
CA CYS A 275 7.94 -14.32 19.90
C CYS A 275 8.53 -15.47 20.71
N ASN A 276 8.59 -16.67 20.15
CA ASN A 276 9.15 -17.83 20.84
C ASN A 276 10.16 -18.60 19.96
N PRO A 277 11.17 -17.93 19.37
CA PRO A 277 12.22 -18.65 18.70
C PRO A 277 12.98 -19.52 19.73
N GLY A 278 13.24 -20.77 19.37
CA GLY A 278 14.04 -21.65 20.21
C GLY A 278 15.47 -21.14 20.32
N THR A 279 16.00 -21.16 21.54
CA THR A 279 17.39 -20.80 21.79
C THR A 279 18.34 -21.87 21.28
N GLY A 280 19.50 -21.43 20.81
CA GLY A 280 20.63 -22.34 20.59
C GLY A 280 21.22 -22.77 21.94
N SER A 281 21.95 -23.89 21.94
CA SER A 281 22.61 -24.39 23.14
C SER A 281 24.08 -24.63 22.89
N CYS A 282 24.92 -24.45 23.92
CA CYS A 282 26.32 -24.81 23.86
C CYS A 282 26.75 -25.58 25.10
N ALA A 283 27.80 -26.37 24.97
CA ALA A 283 28.56 -26.86 26.12
C ALA A 283 29.95 -27.32 25.73
N ASP A 284 30.81 -27.39 26.75
CA ASP A 284 31.96 -28.29 26.75
C ASP A 284 31.45 -29.73 26.97
N ASP A 285 31.88 -30.67 26.15
CA ASP A 285 31.53 -32.08 26.34
C ASP A 285 32.45 -32.83 27.33
N GLY A 286 33.34 -32.12 28.00
CA GLY A 286 34.23 -32.64 29.04
C GLY A 286 35.55 -33.18 28.50
N ASN A 287 35.71 -33.27 27.18
CA ASN A 287 36.96 -33.69 26.52
C ASN A 287 37.69 -32.52 25.85
N GLY A 288 37.46 -31.28 26.31
CA GLY A 288 38.05 -30.07 25.73
C GLY A 288 37.44 -29.69 24.37
N ARG A 289 36.26 -30.23 24.04
CA ARG A 289 35.53 -29.94 22.80
C ARG A 289 34.32 -29.09 23.14
N ALA A 290 34.11 -28.06 22.35
CA ALA A 290 32.95 -27.21 22.51
C ALA A 290 31.99 -27.42 21.33
N VAL A 291 30.75 -27.76 21.69
CA VAL A 291 29.64 -27.99 20.77
C VAL A 291 28.62 -26.87 20.90
N ALA A 292 28.15 -26.34 19.78
CA ALA A 292 27.11 -25.32 19.75
C ALA A 292 26.06 -25.64 18.68
N SER A 293 24.79 -25.67 19.08
CA SER A 293 23.64 -25.69 18.17
C SER A 293 23.19 -24.27 17.85
N GLY A 294 22.61 -24.09 16.66
CA GLY A 294 22.11 -22.78 16.22
C GLY A 294 20.77 -22.43 16.87
N GLY A 295 20.51 -21.14 17.07
CA GLY A 295 19.17 -20.64 17.43
C GLY A 295 18.22 -20.65 16.24
N GLY A 296 16.91 -20.78 16.50
CA GLY A 296 15.87 -20.65 15.48
C GLY A 296 15.69 -19.20 15.02
N GLY A 297 15.20 -18.98 13.80
CA GLY A 297 14.89 -17.65 13.29
C GLY A 297 13.59 -17.09 13.84
N GLY A 298 13.50 -15.76 13.94
CA GLY A 298 12.29 -15.06 14.35
C GLY A 298 11.22 -15.10 13.26
N ALA A 299 9.95 -14.86 13.63
CA ALA A 299 8.83 -14.83 12.70
C ALA A 299 8.10 -13.47 12.64
N ASN A 300 7.38 -13.24 11.55
CA ASN A 300 6.42 -12.14 11.43
C ASN A 300 5.26 -12.53 10.50
N ALA A 301 5.40 -12.29 9.20
CA ALA A 301 4.41 -12.68 8.18
C ALA A 301 4.49 -14.16 7.83
N SER A 302 5.71 -14.71 7.85
CA SER A 302 5.99 -16.13 7.73
C SER A 302 6.71 -16.63 8.97
N ASP A 303 6.77 -17.95 9.09
CA ASP A 303 7.64 -18.64 10.04
C ASP A 303 9.12 -18.31 9.76
N GLY A 304 9.94 -18.42 10.80
CA GLY A 304 11.39 -18.46 10.67
C GLY A 304 11.87 -19.86 10.28
N GLY A 305 13.19 -20.03 10.13
CA GLY A 305 13.83 -21.34 9.96
C GLY A 305 14.33 -21.88 11.30
N SER A 306 14.38 -23.20 11.47
CA SER A 306 14.99 -23.80 12.67
C SER A 306 16.50 -23.61 12.71
N GLY A 307 17.09 -23.60 13.90
CA GLY A 307 18.53 -23.68 14.06
C GLY A 307 19.04 -25.08 13.69
N GLY A 308 20.28 -25.16 13.23
CA GLY A 308 20.97 -26.42 13.00
C GLY A 308 21.32 -27.12 14.31
N SER A 309 21.33 -28.44 14.27
CA SER A 309 21.69 -29.33 15.38
C SER A 309 23.14 -29.80 15.28
N VAL A 310 23.75 -30.09 16.43
CA VAL A 310 24.92 -30.97 16.48
C VAL A 310 24.40 -32.38 16.68
N ILE A 311 24.40 -33.18 15.61
CA ILE A 311 23.72 -34.48 15.54
C ILE A 311 24.20 -35.37 16.68
N SER A 312 23.27 -36.01 17.40
CA SER A 312 23.54 -36.87 18.57
C SER A 312 24.09 -36.17 19.82
N SER A 313 24.19 -34.83 19.83
CA SER A 313 24.67 -34.07 20.99
C SER A 313 23.65 -33.02 21.44
N ARG A 314 23.26 -32.11 20.55
CA ARG A 314 22.44 -30.92 20.88
C ARG A 314 21.48 -30.57 19.75
N ALA A 315 20.19 -30.49 20.08
CA ALA A 315 19.19 -30.01 19.16
C ALA A 315 19.36 -28.51 18.87
N GLY A 316 19.10 -28.11 17.63
CA GLY A 316 18.93 -26.71 17.26
C GLY A 316 17.69 -26.08 17.90
N GLY A 317 17.69 -24.75 17.96
CA GLY A 317 16.53 -23.98 18.37
C GLY A 317 15.36 -24.19 17.41
N ILE A 318 14.16 -24.39 17.95
CA ILE A 318 12.93 -24.43 17.15
C ILE A 318 12.72 -23.10 16.42
N GLN A 319 12.12 -23.13 15.23
CA GLN A 319 11.71 -21.91 14.54
C GLN A 319 10.57 -21.20 15.29
N ASP A 320 10.50 -19.88 15.16
CA ASP A 320 9.31 -19.13 15.57
C ASP A 320 8.21 -19.22 14.50
N VAL A 321 6.96 -19.04 14.90
CA VAL A 321 5.78 -19.14 14.03
C VAL A 321 5.23 -17.75 13.68
N ALA A 322 4.67 -17.60 12.46
CA ALA A 322 4.10 -16.35 11.99
C ALA A 322 3.11 -15.75 13.00
N SER A 323 3.38 -14.53 13.46
CA SER A 323 2.64 -13.89 14.55
C SER A 323 2.21 -12.44 14.26
N GLY A 324 2.60 -11.86 13.12
CA GLY A 324 2.10 -10.56 12.68
C GLY A 324 0.67 -10.66 12.14
N THR A 325 -0.17 -9.65 12.39
CA THR A 325 -1.54 -9.60 11.88
C THR A 325 -1.57 -8.99 10.48
N VAL A 326 -2.50 -9.44 9.64
CA VAL A 326 -2.72 -8.87 8.30
C VAL A 326 -3.18 -7.40 8.37
N ALA A 327 -3.87 -7.02 9.44
CA ALA A 327 -4.33 -5.65 9.64
C ALA A 327 -3.22 -4.67 10.04
N LEU A 328 -2.09 -5.15 10.58
CA LEU A 328 -1.08 -4.32 11.25
C LEU A 328 -1.68 -3.40 12.33
N VAL A 329 -2.72 -3.91 12.98
CA VAL A 329 -3.35 -3.35 14.18
C VAL A 329 -3.34 -4.47 15.23
N PRO A 330 -2.47 -4.40 16.24
CA PRO A 330 -1.53 -3.31 16.51
C PRO A 330 -0.31 -3.30 15.54
N LEU A 331 0.34 -2.14 15.38
CA LEU A 331 1.61 -2.02 14.65
C LEU A 331 2.70 -2.78 15.41
N ARG A 332 3.41 -3.66 14.71
CA ARG A 332 4.38 -4.59 15.29
C ARG A 332 5.49 -4.91 14.29
N GLY A 333 6.74 -4.83 14.71
CA GLY A 333 7.90 -5.22 13.91
C GLY A 333 8.10 -6.74 13.89
N GLY A 334 9.25 -7.19 13.41
CA GLY A 334 9.61 -8.60 13.39
C GLY A 334 9.94 -9.14 14.79
N CYS A 335 9.74 -10.44 15.01
CA CYS A 335 10.33 -11.12 16.16
C CYS A 335 11.85 -11.22 16.02
N SER A 336 12.52 -11.18 17.17
CA SER A 336 13.93 -11.54 17.25
C SER A 336 14.16 -13.00 16.89
N GLY A 337 15.37 -13.33 16.46
CA GLY A 337 15.82 -14.72 16.38
C GLY A 337 16.15 -15.29 17.77
N GLY A 338 16.26 -16.60 17.83
CA GLY A 338 16.72 -17.36 18.97
C GLY A 338 18.17 -17.04 19.25
N PHE A 339 18.46 -16.70 20.49
CA PHE A 339 19.79 -16.40 20.98
C PHE A 339 20.31 -17.56 21.82
N ALA A 340 21.51 -17.41 22.37
CA ALA A 340 22.08 -18.41 23.23
C ALA A 340 21.75 -18.14 24.70
N GLY A 341 21.23 -19.14 25.41
CA GLY A 341 20.65 -18.96 26.75
C GLY A 341 21.59 -18.39 27.83
N SER A 342 22.91 -18.40 27.60
CA SER A 342 23.93 -17.95 28.57
C SER A 342 24.04 -16.44 28.74
N PHE A 343 23.43 -15.63 27.87
CA PHE A 343 23.57 -14.16 27.92
C PHE A 343 22.67 -13.44 28.90
N GLY A 344 21.82 -14.17 29.62
CA GLY A 344 20.70 -13.57 30.31
C GLY A 344 19.73 -12.89 29.32
N PRO A 345 18.63 -12.32 29.83
CA PRO A 345 17.67 -11.61 29.00
C PRO A 345 18.30 -10.29 28.50
N GLY A 346 18.84 -10.26 27.27
CA GLY A 346 19.43 -9.01 26.74
C GLY A 346 19.95 -9.02 25.30
N THR A 347 20.70 -10.03 24.84
CA THR A 347 21.26 -10.05 23.46
C THR A 347 20.31 -10.74 22.49
N TYR A 348 19.36 -9.99 21.95
CA TYR A 348 18.40 -10.50 20.97
C TYR A 348 18.90 -10.16 19.55
N PRO A 349 19.08 -11.13 18.63
CA PRO A 349 19.18 -10.79 17.21
C PRO A 349 17.85 -10.13 16.82
N ASN A 350 17.92 -8.86 16.49
CA ASN A 350 16.75 -7.99 16.50
C ASN A 350 15.84 -8.21 15.29
N GLY A 351 14.54 -8.32 15.54
CA GLY A 351 13.57 -8.28 14.47
C GLY A 351 13.55 -6.93 13.77
N GLY A 352 13.08 -6.93 12.53
CA GLY A 352 12.99 -5.76 11.67
C GLY A 352 12.01 -4.73 12.20
N GLY A 353 12.19 -3.48 11.77
CA GLY A 353 11.47 -2.35 12.34
C GLY A 353 10.00 -2.25 11.95
N ALA A 354 9.26 -1.32 12.56
CA ALA A 354 7.87 -1.05 12.25
C ALA A 354 7.65 0.43 11.94
N ILE A 355 7.04 0.70 10.79
CA ILE A 355 6.68 2.05 10.34
C ILE A 355 5.22 2.12 9.91
N GLN A 356 4.54 3.18 10.33
CA GLN A 356 3.26 3.62 9.80
C GLN A 356 3.40 4.99 9.15
N ILE A 357 2.82 5.16 7.97
CA ILE A 357 2.80 6.42 7.22
C ILE A 357 1.35 6.72 6.89
N SER A 358 0.83 7.81 7.41
CA SER A 358 -0.57 8.19 7.26
C SER A 358 -0.68 9.61 6.72
N SER A 359 -1.52 9.82 5.72
CA SER A 359 -1.80 11.13 5.11
C SER A 359 -3.30 11.36 4.98
N GLY A 360 -3.75 12.58 5.28
CA GLY A 360 -5.14 12.99 5.01
C GLY A 360 -5.46 13.22 3.53
N THR A 361 -4.47 13.22 2.63
CA THR A 361 -4.66 13.52 1.20
C THR A 361 -4.05 12.45 0.28
N LYS A 362 -2.73 12.33 0.24
CA LYS A 362 -2.02 11.36 -0.62
C LYS A 362 -0.62 11.03 -0.12
N ILE A 363 -0.16 9.83 -0.46
CA ILE A 363 1.21 9.37 -0.27
C ILE A 363 1.82 9.01 -1.63
N ASP A 364 2.91 9.68 -2.00
CA ASP A 364 3.72 9.38 -3.18
C ASP A 364 5.08 8.83 -2.70
N ILE A 365 5.41 7.59 -3.05
CA ILE A 365 6.68 6.95 -2.67
C ILE A 365 7.45 6.59 -3.94
N ASP A 366 8.59 7.24 -4.15
CA ASP A 366 9.59 6.92 -5.16
C ASP A 366 10.95 6.65 -4.48
N ALA A 367 10.92 5.75 -3.50
CA ALA A 367 12.02 5.48 -2.58
C ALA A 367 12.12 3.99 -2.21
N THR A 368 13.25 3.63 -1.59
CA THR A 368 13.36 2.37 -0.84
C THR A 368 12.95 2.60 0.61
N ILE A 369 12.03 1.79 1.14
CA ILE A 369 11.72 1.71 2.57
C ILE A 369 12.17 0.32 3.04
N ASP A 370 13.13 0.28 3.95
CA ASP A 370 13.76 -0.95 4.42
C ASP A 370 13.49 -1.18 5.91
N VAL A 371 12.78 -2.25 6.22
CA VAL A 371 12.47 -2.71 7.58
C VAL A 371 13.02 -4.11 7.84
N ARG A 372 14.12 -4.51 7.21
CA ARG A 372 14.67 -5.88 7.30
C ARG A 372 15.00 -6.33 8.72
N GLY A 373 14.93 -7.64 8.93
CA GLY A 373 15.44 -8.27 10.15
C GLY A 373 16.96 -8.21 10.25
N ALA A 374 17.48 -8.18 11.48
CA ALA A 374 18.92 -8.25 11.70
C ALA A 374 19.45 -9.66 11.39
N THR A 375 20.68 -9.71 10.89
CA THR A 375 21.45 -10.96 10.81
C THR A 375 21.64 -11.53 12.21
N GLY A 376 21.62 -12.85 12.33
CA GLY A 376 21.96 -13.54 13.57
C GLY A 376 23.37 -13.18 14.00
N GLU A 377 23.55 -12.93 15.30
CA GLU A 377 24.86 -12.67 15.88
C GLU A 377 25.44 -13.95 16.48
N GLY A 378 26.77 -14.03 16.50
CA GLY A 378 27.50 -15.07 17.20
C GLY A 378 28.26 -14.49 18.39
N ASP A 379 28.31 -15.19 19.51
CA ASP A 379 29.10 -14.77 20.67
C ASP A 379 29.63 -15.97 21.46
N ARG A 380 30.69 -15.80 22.24
CA ARG A 380 31.45 -16.90 22.86
C ARG A 380 30.67 -17.59 23.99
N CYS A 381 30.71 -18.92 23.98
CA CYS A 381 30.15 -19.77 25.01
C CYS A 381 31.06 -19.78 26.27
N GLY A 382 30.95 -18.75 27.10
CA GLY A 382 31.71 -18.65 28.35
C GLY A 382 33.23 -18.63 28.12
N THR A 383 33.97 -19.47 28.85
CA THR A 383 35.43 -19.65 28.65
C THR A 383 35.78 -20.60 27.51
N THR A 384 34.79 -21.32 26.97
CA THR A 384 35.03 -22.21 25.84
C THR A 384 35.15 -21.35 24.58
N ASN A 385 36.14 -21.62 23.74
CA ASN A 385 36.35 -20.86 22.49
C ASN A 385 35.22 -21.08 21.44
N ALA A 386 34.14 -21.81 21.77
CA ALA A 386 32.99 -21.94 20.87
C ALA A 386 32.21 -20.64 20.77
N SER A 387 31.74 -20.34 19.55
CA SER A 387 30.75 -19.31 19.30
C SER A 387 29.36 -19.93 19.32
N MET A 388 28.46 -19.39 20.14
CA MET A 388 27.04 -19.64 20.10
C MET A 388 26.43 -18.84 18.95
N ILE A 389 25.59 -19.48 18.16
CA ILE A 389 25.17 -18.97 16.85
C ILE A 389 23.68 -18.63 16.91
N GLY A 390 23.34 -17.34 16.85
CA GLY A 390 21.96 -16.87 16.87
C GLY A 390 21.23 -17.08 15.54
N GLY A 391 19.90 -17.21 15.62
CA GLY A 391 19.03 -17.15 14.43
C GLY A 391 18.86 -15.72 13.92
N GLY A 392 18.51 -15.57 12.65
CA GLY A 392 18.18 -14.27 12.06
C GLY A 392 16.85 -13.71 12.56
N GLY A 393 16.76 -12.39 12.71
CA GLY A 393 15.51 -11.71 13.05
C GLY A 393 14.52 -11.70 11.88
N ALA A 394 13.22 -11.71 12.15
CA ALA A 394 12.21 -11.59 11.10
C ALA A 394 12.21 -10.20 10.46
N GLY A 395 11.71 -10.08 9.23
CA GLY A 395 11.40 -8.80 8.61
C GLY A 395 10.34 -8.01 9.39
N GLY A 396 10.37 -6.70 9.23
CA GLY A 396 9.52 -5.73 9.91
C GLY A 396 8.13 -5.55 9.30
N SER A 397 7.47 -4.45 9.65
CA SER A 397 6.13 -4.13 9.15
C SER A 397 6.03 -2.71 8.61
N ILE A 398 5.38 -2.55 7.46
CA ILE A 398 5.11 -1.27 6.80
C ILE A 398 3.60 -1.10 6.65
N LEU A 399 3.03 -0.04 7.23
CA LEU A 399 1.62 0.33 7.08
C LEU A 399 1.53 1.69 6.39
N ILE A 400 0.83 1.77 5.26
CA ILE A 400 0.65 2.99 4.47
C ILE A 400 -0.85 3.28 4.38
N GLU A 401 -1.26 4.50 4.74
CA GLU A 401 -2.67 4.86 4.83
C GLU A 401 -2.93 6.26 4.26
N ALA A 402 -3.64 6.37 3.15
CA ALA A 402 -4.03 7.66 2.59
C ALA A 402 -5.21 7.50 1.64
N PRO A 403 -6.00 8.56 1.36
CA PRO A 403 -7.04 8.50 0.33
C PRO A 403 -6.49 7.99 -1.01
N ARG A 404 -5.28 8.41 -1.39
CA ARG A 404 -4.56 7.92 -2.57
C ARG A 404 -3.12 7.54 -2.23
N VAL A 405 -2.66 6.42 -2.76
CA VAL A 405 -1.27 5.96 -2.64
C VAL A 405 -0.73 5.64 -4.02
N ALA A 406 0.44 6.20 -4.34
CA ALA A 406 1.16 5.94 -5.58
C ALA A 406 2.60 5.52 -5.31
N PHE A 407 3.01 4.41 -5.93
CA PHE A 407 4.39 3.94 -5.95
C PHE A 407 5.05 4.25 -7.29
N GLY A 408 6.09 5.07 -7.23
CA GLY A 408 6.93 5.44 -8.38
C GLY A 408 7.80 4.30 -8.89
N ILE A 409 8.62 4.60 -9.90
CA ILE A 409 9.44 3.59 -10.59
C ILE A 409 10.58 3.07 -9.72
N ASN A 410 11.04 3.88 -8.76
CA ASN A 410 12.10 3.56 -7.82
C ASN A 410 11.58 2.97 -6.50
N ALA A 411 10.26 2.84 -6.35
CA ALA A 411 9.64 2.32 -5.14
C ALA A 411 10.07 0.88 -4.85
N LYS A 412 10.60 0.65 -3.64
CA LYS A 412 10.93 -0.68 -3.08
C LYS A 412 10.57 -0.73 -1.61
N LEU A 413 9.73 -1.68 -1.23
CA LEU A 413 9.27 -1.88 0.15
C LEU A 413 9.81 -3.22 0.64
N LEU A 414 10.90 -3.15 1.40
CA LEU A 414 11.71 -4.30 1.77
C LEU A 414 11.43 -4.70 3.22
N ALA A 415 10.92 -5.90 3.42
CA ALA A 415 10.82 -6.50 4.74
C ALA A 415 11.37 -7.94 4.77
N PRO A 416 12.58 -8.21 4.24
CA PRO A 416 13.16 -9.55 4.28
C PRO A 416 13.56 -9.92 5.71
N GLY A 417 13.59 -11.23 5.98
CA GLY A 417 14.20 -11.76 7.18
C GLY A 417 15.73 -11.65 7.14
N GLY A 418 16.34 -11.61 8.32
CA GLY A 418 17.79 -11.67 8.47
C GLY A 418 18.33 -13.07 8.25
N VAL A 419 19.58 -13.17 7.79
CA VAL A 419 20.31 -14.44 7.70
C VAL A 419 20.69 -14.92 9.10
N GLY A 420 20.71 -16.23 9.36
CA GLY A 420 21.23 -16.76 10.62
C GLY A 420 22.73 -16.47 10.80
N ALA A 421 23.25 -16.61 12.01
CA ALA A 421 24.69 -16.55 12.21
C ALA A 421 25.36 -17.78 11.56
N GLN A 422 26.55 -17.57 11.00
CA GLN A 422 27.39 -18.65 10.48
C GLN A 422 28.28 -19.20 11.60
N GLY A 423 28.41 -20.52 11.67
CA GLY A 423 29.18 -21.18 12.72
C GLY A 423 30.69 -20.94 12.71
N CYS A 424 31.29 -20.48 11.62
CA CYS A 424 32.76 -20.51 11.50
C CYS A 424 33.50 -19.30 12.08
N VAL A 425 34.35 -19.54 13.07
CA VAL A 425 35.40 -18.62 13.54
C VAL A 425 36.72 -19.39 13.79
N GLY A 426 37.30 -20.04 12.77
CA GLY A 426 38.67 -20.60 12.87
C GLY A 426 38.94 -21.90 12.08
N ALA A 427 40.22 -22.28 12.01
CA ALA A 427 40.77 -23.34 11.13
C ALA A 427 40.54 -24.80 11.59
N SER A 428 39.95 -25.03 12.77
CA SER A 428 39.68 -26.38 13.33
C SER A 428 38.19 -26.57 13.70
N THR A 429 37.30 -26.13 12.81
CA THR A 429 35.86 -26.05 13.07
C THR A 429 35.05 -26.86 12.05
N TYR A 430 34.20 -27.78 12.51
CA TYR A 430 33.09 -28.28 11.70
C TYR A 430 31.92 -27.31 11.81
N CYS A 431 31.57 -26.65 10.70
CA CYS A 431 30.54 -25.63 10.69
C CYS A 431 29.34 -26.03 9.85
N GLY A 432 28.16 -25.70 10.35
CA GLY A 432 26.94 -25.62 9.57
C GLY A 432 26.86 -24.27 8.86
N ALA A 433 26.37 -24.27 7.62
CA ALA A 433 25.96 -23.05 6.93
C ALA A 433 24.79 -22.39 7.66
N ALA A 434 24.76 -21.05 7.67
CA ALA A 434 23.64 -20.29 8.17
C ALA A 434 22.39 -20.50 7.30
N GLY A 435 21.23 -20.46 7.93
CA GLY A 435 19.95 -20.38 7.23
C GLY A 435 19.76 -19.00 6.59
N THR A 436 19.19 -18.97 5.39
CA THR A 436 18.87 -17.73 4.68
C THR A 436 17.57 -17.15 5.21
N GLY A 437 17.52 -15.82 5.39
CA GLY A 437 16.28 -15.12 5.73
C GLY A 437 15.25 -15.19 4.59
N ALA A 438 13.98 -15.12 4.94
CA ALA A 438 12.89 -15.14 3.97
C ALA A 438 12.87 -13.88 3.10
N THR A 439 12.45 -14.06 1.85
CA THR A 439 12.14 -13.01 0.88
C THR A 439 10.72 -13.25 0.32
N ALA A 440 10.21 -12.38 -0.56
CA ALA A 440 8.88 -12.57 -1.14
C ALA A 440 8.69 -13.90 -1.89
N SER A 441 9.77 -14.49 -2.41
CA SER A 441 9.72 -15.73 -3.20
C SER A 441 10.39 -16.93 -2.54
N ILE A 442 11.08 -16.74 -1.41
CA ILE A 442 11.87 -17.79 -0.75
C ILE A 442 11.53 -17.77 0.74
N ALA A 443 11.07 -18.89 1.27
CA ALA A 443 10.85 -19.06 2.70
C ALA A 443 12.19 -19.02 3.47
N ALA A 444 12.13 -18.71 4.76
CA ALA A 444 13.31 -18.82 5.62
C ALA A 444 13.83 -20.27 5.60
N SER A 445 15.15 -20.45 5.54
CA SER A 445 15.75 -21.78 5.59
C SER A 445 16.25 -22.10 6.99
N ALA A 446 16.25 -23.39 7.32
CA ALA A 446 16.94 -23.87 8.52
C ALA A 446 18.46 -23.64 8.41
N GLY A 447 19.12 -23.53 9.56
CA GLY A 447 20.57 -23.64 9.64
C GLY A 447 21.02 -25.09 9.42
N ALA A 448 22.20 -25.28 8.83
CA ALA A 448 22.70 -26.62 8.56
C ALA A 448 23.17 -27.32 9.83
N ASP A 449 22.87 -28.61 9.92
CA ASP A 449 23.36 -29.50 10.97
C ASP A 449 24.86 -29.77 10.82
N VAL A 450 25.49 -30.15 11.92
CA VAL A 450 26.88 -30.63 11.96
C VAL A 450 26.91 -32.03 12.58
N PRO A 451 27.57 -33.01 11.95
CA PRO A 451 27.78 -34.30 12.57
C PRO A 451 28.73 -34.16 13.76
N TYR A 452 28.37 -34.79 14.89
CA TYR A 452 29.27 -34.88 16.02
C TYR A 452 30.49 -35.76 15.68
N THR A 453 31.69 -35.30 16.04
CA THR A 453 32.94 -36.05 15.80
C THR A 453 33.70 -36.30 17.10
N SER A 454 34.40 -37.43 17.19
CA SER A 454 35.21 -37.77 18.36
C SER A 454 36.57 -37.08 18.39
N THR A 455 36.88 -36.22 17.43
CA THR A 455 38.20 -35.58 17.29
C THR A 455 38.38 -34.52 18.40
N ILE A 456 39.43 -34.68 19.22
CA ILE A 456 39.82 -33.71 20.25
C ILE A 456 40.18 -32.35 19.62
N ASP A 457 40.07 -31.27 20.40
CA ASP A 457 40.37 -29.89 19.98
C ASP A 457 39.59 -29.39 18.75
N THR A 458 38.41 -29.97 18.50
CA THR A 458 37.51 -29.51 17.44
C THR A 458 36.34 -28.72 18.00
N LEU A 459 36.01 -27.64 17.29
CA LEU A 459 34.79 -26.88 17.51
C LEU A 459 33.72 -27.40 16.55
N MET A 460 32.53 -27.70 17.05
CA MET A 460 31.39 -28.12 16.24
C MET A 460 30.26 -27.11 16.41
N MET A 461 29.96 -26.36 15.36
CA MET A 461 29.03 -25.24 15.43
C MET A 461 28.02 -25.34 14.29
N ALA A 462 26.77 -25.69 14.61
CA ALA A 462 25.69 -25.70 13.64
C ALA A 462 25.25 -24.27 13.27
N GLY A 463 24.60 -24.11 12.11
CA GLY A 463 24.18 -22.80 11.63
C GLY A 463 22.92 -22.28 12.34
N GLY A 464 22.77 -20.96 12.45
CA GLY A 464 21.52 -20.35 12.93
C GLY A 464 20.43 -20.41 11.85
N GLY A 465 19.16 -20.49 12.25
CA GLY A 465 18.02 -20.44 11.32
C GLY A 465 17.82 -19.04 10.75
N GLY A 466 17.31 -18.93 9.51
CA GLY A 466 16.97 -17.65 8.90
C GLY A 466 15.68 -17.03 9.45
N GLY A 467 15.57 -15.71 9.46
CA GLY A 467 14.36 -15.01 9.92
C GLY A 467 13.22 -15.04 8.89
N GLY A 468 11.98 -15.00 9.37
CA GLY A 468 10.77 -14.96 8.54
C GLY A 468 10.54 -13.62 7.84
N LEU A 469 9.60 -13.61 6.88
CA LEU A 469 9.27 -12.45 6.05
C LEU A 469 8.45 -11.44 6.86
N GLY A 470 8.59 -10.15 6.55
CA GLY A 470 7.78 -9.08 7.12
C GLY A 470 6.49 -8.80 6.35
N ARG A 471 5.72 -7.81 6.82
CA ARG A 471 4.39 -7.46 6.29
C ARG A 471 4.36 -6.06 5.69
N LEU A 472 3.57 -5.90 4.65
CA LEU A 472 3.20 -4.62 4.08
C LEU A 472 1.67 -4.52 3.97
N ARG A 473 1.11 -3.40 4.40
CA ARG A 473 -0.31 -3.09 4.23
C ARG A 473 -0.49 -1.70 3.65
N VAL A 474 -1.38 -1.59 2.66
CA VAL A 474 -1.78 -0.33 2.05
C VAL A 474 -3.29 -0.15 2.21
N ASN A 475 -3.71 0.86 2.98
CA ASN A 475 -5.12 1.24 3.08
C ASN A 475 -5.38 2.49 2.25
N THR A 476 -6.35 2.42 1.33
CA THR A 476 -6.81 3.57 0.54
C THR A 476 -8.31 3.71 0.58
N ALA A 477 -8.84 4.85 0.11
CA ALA A 477 -10.28 5.12 0.15
C ALA A 477 -11.10 4.09 -0.66
N ASP A 478 -10.49 3.48 -1.68
CA ASP A 478 -11.08 2.51 -2.61
C ASP A 478 -10.39 1.14 -2.57
N ALA A 479 -9.45 0.92 -1.63
CA ALA A 479 -8.55 -0.23 -1.57
C ALA A 479 -7.68 -0.46 -2.83
N VAL A 480 -7.53 0.56 -3.70
CA VAL A 480 -6.66 0.55 -4.87
C VAL A 480 -5.47 1.49 -4.66
N TYR A 481 -4.29 1.06 -5.10
CA TYR A 481 -3.08 1.88 -5.18
C TYR A 481 -2.48 1.77 -6.58
N THR A 482 -1.77 2.80 -7.02
CA THR A 482 -1.07 2.77 -8.31
C THR A 482 0.39 2.37 -8.13
N LYS A 483 0.91 1.62 -9.09
CA LYS A 483 2.34 1.29 -9.15
C LYS A 483 2.86 1.35 -10.58
N THR A 484 4.05 1.91 -10.75
CA THR A 484 4.75 1.89 -12.05
C THR A 484 5.87 0.86 -12.10
N ASN A 485 6.33 0.35 -10.95
CA ASN A 485 7.35 -0.68 -10.87
C ASN A 485 6.76 -2.10 -10.74
N THR A 486 7.47 -3.10 -11.27
CA THR A 486 7.17 -4.54 -11.15
C THR A 486 7.81 -5.20 -9.92
N THR A 487 8.82 -4.59 -9.28
CA THR A 487 9.65 -5.22 -8.23
C THR A 487 9.40 -4.70 -6.81
N ILE A 488 8.22 -4.14 -6.52
CA ILE A 488 8.03 -3.29 -5.33
C ILE A 488 8.19 -4.06 -4.01
N GLU A 489 7.89 -5.36 -3.97
CA GLU A 489 7.48 -5.97 -2.70
C GLU A 489 8.40 -7.15 -2.34
N ALA A 490 9.23 -6.97 -1.31
CA ALA A 490 9.89 -8.06 -0.60
C ALA A 490 9.20 -8.31 0.76
N ALA A 491 7.87 -8.40 0.72
CA ALA A 491 6.98 -8.54 1.89
C ALA A 491 5.66 -9.21 1.48
N VAL A 492 4.86 -9.66 2.46
CA VAL A 492 3.47 -10.07 2.21
C VAL A 492 2.58 -8.82 2.15
N VAL A 493 1.94 -8.58 1.01
CA VAL A 493 1.15 -7.36 0.77
C VAL A 493 -0.33 -7.62 0.91
N THR A 494 -1.00 -6.74 1.64
CA THR A 494 -2.47 -6.71 1.75
C THR A 494 -3.01 -5.31 1.55
N THR A 495 -4.23 -5.21 1.02
CA THR A 495 -4.96 -3.95 0.88
C THR A 495 -6.15 -3.89 1.83
N GLY A 496 -6.60 -2.68 2.13
CA GLY A 496 -7.80 -2.45 2.92
C GLY A 496 -8.43 -1.09 2.67
N MET A 497 -9.64 -0.92 3.20
CA MET A 497 -10.33 0.36 3.17
C MET A 497 -9.78 1.29 4.25
N LEU A 498 -9.57 2.55 3.88
CA LEU A 498 -9.23 3.61 4.81
C LEU A 498 -10.42 3.89 5.75
N ARG A 499 -10.14 4.11 7.03
CA ARG A 499 -11.15 4.59 7.98
C ARG A 499 -11.23 6.10 7.95
N SER A 500 -12.43 6.62 8.18
CA SER A 500 -12.71 8.06 8.23
C SER A 500 -13.53 8.41 9.46
N ARG A 501 -13.38 9.62 9.99
CA ARG A 501 -14.10 10.15 11.15
C ARG A 501 -14.56 11.60 10.97
#